data_AF-A0A3S1AY09-F1
#
_entry.id   AF-A0A3S1AY09-F1
#
_cell.length_a   1.000
_cell.length_b   1.000
_cell.length_c   1.000
_cell.angle_alpha   90.00
_cell.angle_beta   90.00
_cell.angle_gamma   90.00
#
_symmetry.space_group_name_H-M   'P 1'
#
loop_
_entity.id
_entity.type
_entity.pdbx_description
1 polymer ?
#
loop_
_entity_poly.entity_id
_entity_poly.type
_entity_poly.pdbx_seq_one_letter_code
_entity_poly.pdbx_strand_id
1 'polypeptide(L)'
;MQEPPIPGYQGYIPRIYPTEVGLGQRYHCSTNSGLDLFTREQTFQRGAKTTSCPKSVSMDGRTPKDLPSSRPTHDFSTRLYMTDGMIPKYTGYIPQRRYVFGNTYGDETRSLEVCAHNAPNFGTFTRSKTFA
;
A
#
# COMPACT_ATOMS: atom_id res chain seq x y z
N MET A 1 -1.22 -14.41 -26.92
CA MET A 1 -0.91 -15.40 -25.88
C MET A 1 0.35 -14.94 -25.18
N GLN A 2 0.34 -14.85 -23.86
CA GLN A 2 1.53 -14.54 -23.08
C GLN A 2 2.24 -15.86 -22.80
N GLU A 3 3.52 -15.97 -23.13
CA GLU A 3 4.27 -17.20 -22.93
C GLU A 3 4.57 -17.41 -21.44
N PRO A 4 4.32 -18.61 -20.89
CA PRO A 4 4.65 -18.89 -19.50
C PRO A 4 6.12 -18.73 -19.19
N PRO A 5 6.46 -18.42 -17.93
CA PRO A 5 7.82 -18.45 -17.44
C PRO A 5 8.47 -19.80 -17.74
N ILE A 6 9.79 -19.74 -17.94
CA ILE A 6 10.62 -20.92 -18.13
C ILE A 6 10.40 -21.94 -17.00
N PRO A 7 10.37 -23.25 -17.30
CA PRO A 7 10.35 -24.27 -16.27
C PRO A 7 11.49 -24.06 -15.27
N GLY A 8 11.15 -24.08 -13.97
CA GLY A 8 12.11 -23.80 -12.90
C GLY A 8 12.11 -22.34 -12.42
N TYR A 9 11.33 -21.44 -13.02
CA TYR A 9 11.11 -20.11 -12.47
C TYR A 9 10.42 -20.19 -11.09
N GLN A 10 11.12 -19.70 -10.06
CA GLN A 10 10.67 -19.72 -8.66
C GLN A 10 10.08 -18.38 -8.19
N GLY A 11 9.95 -17.39 -9.09
CA GLY A 11 9.39 -16.10 -8.76
C GLY A 11 7.86 -16.14 -8.58
N TYR A 12 7.29 -15.00 -8.20
CA TYR A 12 5.85 -14.85 -8.01
C TYR A 12 5.10 -14.93 -9.35
N ILE A 13 3.99 -15.68 -9.36
CA ILE A 13 3.03 -15.69 -10.45
C ILE A 13 1.66 -15.25 -9.88
N PRO A 14 1.01 -14.24 -10.45
CA PRO A 14 -0.30 -13.80 -9.99
C PRO A 14 -1.33 -14.91 -10.03
N ARG A 15 -2.19 -14.98 -9.01
CA ARG A 15 -3.36 -15.87 -8.96
C ARG A 15 -3.07 -17.37 -9.06
N ILE A 16 -1.83 -17.85 -8.87
CA ILE A 16 -1.56 -19.31 -8.92
C ILE A 16 -1.76 -20.02 -7.58
N TYR A 17 -1.49 -19.34 -6.46
CA TYR A 17 -1.62 -19.90 -5.11
C TYR A 17 -2.93 -19.55 -4.41
N PRO A 18 -3.45 -18.31 -4.51
CA PRO A 18 -4.65 -17.92 -3.76
C PRO A 18 -5.95 -18.53 -4.30
N THR A 19 -5.96 -18.98 -5.56
CA THR A 19 -7.14 -19.57 -6.21
C THR A 19 -6.84 -21.02 -6.58
N GLU A 20 -7.88 -21.85 -6.65
CA GLU A 20 -7.80 -23.29 -6.99
C GLU A 20 -7.19 -23.58 -8.38
N VAL A 21 -6.97 -22.54 -9.17
CA VAL A 21 -6.43 -22.52 -10.54
C VAL A 21 -5.06 -23.20 -10.66
N GLY A 22 -4.26 -23.20 -9.60
CA GLY A 22 -2.94 -23.85 -9.58
C GLY A 22 -2.92 -25.26 -9.00
N LEU A 23 -4.05 -25.78 -8.50
CA LEU A 23 -4.07 -27.08 -7.82
C LEU A 23 -4.11 -28.23 -8.81
N GLY A 24 -3.16 -29.17 -8.68
CA GLY A 24 -3.11 -30.39 -9.49
C GLY A 24 -2.79 -30.18 -10.98
N GLN A 25 -2.41 -28.97 -11.38
CA GLN A 25 -2.10 -28.62 -12.76
C GLN A 25 -0.58 -28.58 -13.00
N ARG A 26 -0.17 -28.81 -14.25
CA ARG A 26 1.23 -28.58 -14.65
C ARG A 26 1.58 -27.10 -14.48
N TYR A 27 2.86 -26.82 -14.23
CA TYR A 27 3.35 -25.46 -14.01
C TYR A 27 2.95 -24.48 -15.12
N HIS A 28 3.16 -24.87 -16.38
CA HIS A 28 2.80 -24.07 -17.56
C HIS A 28 1.29 -23.76 -17.64
N CYS A 29 0.44 -24.75 -17.34
CA CYS A 29 -1.02 -24.59 -17.35
C CYS A 29 -1.48 -23.65 -16.22
N SER A 30 -0.99 -23.88 -15.00
CA SER A 30 -1.29 -23.05 -13.84
C SER A 30 -0.91 -21.59 -14.07
N THR A 31 0.26 -21.38 -14.69
CA THR A 31 0.78 -20.05 -14.95
C THR A 31 -0.04 -19.32 -16.01
N ASN A 32 -0.33 -19.98 -17.15
CA ASN A 32 -1.19 -19.42 -18.18
C ASN A 32 -2.55 -18.99 -17.61
N SER A 33 -3.20 -19.89 -16.86
CA SER A 33 -4.50 -19.62 -16.26
C SER A 33 -4.45 -18.48 -15.25
N GLY A 34 -3.42 -18.43 -14.39
CA GLY A 34 -3.23 -17.36 -13.41
C GLY A 34 -3.00 -15.98 -14.05
N LEU A 35 -2.18 -15.93 -15.11
CA LEU A 35 -1.91 -14.70 -15.87
C LEU A 35 -3.15 -14.21 -16.63
N ASP A 36 -3.92 -15.12 -17.22
CA ASP A 36 -5.16 -14.78 -17.90
C ASP A 36 -6.21 -14.19 -16.93
N LEU A 37 -6.39 -14.82 -15.78
CA LEU A 37 -7.27 -14.30 -14.72
C LEU A 37 -6.83 -12.92 -14.24
N PHE A 38 -5.53 -12.74 -13.99
CA PHE A 38 -4.99 -11.45 -13.59
C PHE A 38 -5.23 -10.36 -14.65
N THR A 39 -5.09 -10.72 -15.93
CA THR A 39 -5.36 -9.81 -17.04
C THR A 39 -6.83 -9.41 -17.08
N ARG A 40 -7.75 -10.38 -16.97
CA ARG A 40 -9.21 -10.13 -16.93
C ARG A 40 -9.63 -9.27 -15.74
N GLU A 41 -9.05 -9.49 -14.58
CA GLU A 41 -9.30 -8.64 -13.41
C GLU A 41 -8.78 -7.21 -13.62
N GLN A 42 -7.59 -7.05 -14.21
CA GLN A 42 -7.06 -5.73 -14.53
C GLN A 42 -7.95 -4.99 -15.53
N THR A 43 -8.42 -5.64 -16.59
CA THR A 43 -9.30 -5.00 -17.57
C THR A 43 -10.63 -4.62 -16.93
N PHE A 44 -11.22 -5.48 -16.10
CA PHE A 44 -12.44 -5.18 -15.36
C PHE A 44 -12.26 -4.00 -14.40
N GLN A 45 -11.20 -4.01 -13.58
CA GLN A 45 -10.93 -2.90 -12.65
C GLN A 45 -10.60 -1.59 -13.37
N ARG A 46 -9.92 -1.65 -14.52
CA ARG A 46 -9.67 -0.48 -15.36
C ARG A 46 -10.97 0.07 -15.94
N GLY A 47 -11.88 -0.79 -16.42
CA GLY A 47 -13.19 -0.40 -16.94
C GLY A 47 -14.15 0.12 -15.85
N ALA A 48 -14.13 -0.46 -14.65
CA ALA A 48 -14.98 -0.05 -13.54
C ALA A 48 -14.61 1.32 -12.94
N LYS A 49 -13.35 1.76 -13.10
CA LYS A 49 -12.89 3.09 -12.68
C LYS A 49 -13.41 4.23 -13.56
N THR A 50 -13.99 3.94 -14.71
CA THR A 50 -14.58 4.95 -15.60
C THR A 50 -16.03 5.29 -15.23
N THR A 51 -16.72 4.48 -14.39
CA THR A 51 -18.18 4.64 -14.16
C THR A 51 -18.61 4.58 -12.69
N SER A 52 -17.69 4.66 -11.73
CA SER A 52 -18.11 4.86 -10.35
C SER A 52 -17.14 5.75 -9.59
N CYS A 53 -17.53 7.02 -9.48
CA CYS A 53 -17.24 7.76 -8.26
C CYS A 53 -17.68 6.85 -7.09
N PRO A 54 -16.83 6.59 -6.09
CA PRO A 54 -17.28 5.88 -4.92
C PRO A 54 -18.52 6.60 -4.39
N LYS A 55 -19.64 5.87 -4.24
CA LYS A 55 -20.89 6.44 -3.71
C LYS A 55 -20.55 7.07 -2.36
N SER A 56 -20.57 8.40 -2.29
CA SER A 56 -20.55 9.10 -1.02
C SER A 56 -21.79 8.63 -0.28
N VAL A 57 -21.59 7.88 0.80
CA VAL A 57 -22.67 7.59 1.74
C VAL A 57 -23.13 8.92 2.32
N SER A 58 -24.21 9.46 1.76
CA SER A 58 -24.92 10.63 2.32
C SER A 58 -25.66 10.12 3.55
N MET A 59 -25.04 10.30 4.73
CA MET A 59 -25.74 10.11 5.99
C MET A 59 -26.60 11.36 6.19
N ASP A 60 -27.84 11.31 5.72
CA ASP A 60 -28.79 12.40 5.90
C ASP A 60 -29.11 12.57 7.40
N GLY A 61 -29.03 13.81 7.88
CA GLY A 61 -29.72 14.26 9.09
C GLY A 61 -28.93 14.33 10.39
N ARG A 62 -27.90 15.19 10.48
CA ARG A 62 -27.59 15.89 11.74
C ARG A 62 -27.22 17.33 11.46
N THR A 63 -28.01 18.25 12.00
CA THR A 63 -27.77 19.69 11.93
C THR A 63 -26.47 20.07 12.65
N PRO A 64 -25.74 21.11 12.19
CA PRO A 64 -24.36 21.34 12.59
C PRO A 64 -24.27 22.44 13.65
N LYS A 65 -24.32 22.13 14.95
CA LYS A 65 -23.93 23.07 16.02
C LYS A 65 -23.29 22.28 17.18
N ASP A 66 -22.12 22.75 17.61
CA ASP A 66 -21.40 22.38 18.83
C ASP A 66 -20.54 21.10 18.84
N LEU A 67 -19.67 20.93 17.84
CA LEU A 67 -18.43 20.15 18.03
C LEU A 67 -17.23 21.05 17.68
N PRO A 68 -16.25 21.24 18.57
CA PRO A 68 -15.13 22.12 18.33
C PRO A 68 -14.43 21.74 17.02
N SER A 69 -14.22 22.75 16.19
CA SER A 69 -13.49 22.72 14.93
C SER A 69 -12.02 22.39 15.18
N SER A 70 -11.73 21.14 15.52
CA SER A 70 -10.38 20.60 15.61
C SER A 70 -10.34 19.14 15.15
N ARG A 71 -11.19 18.76 14.19
CA ARG A 71 -10.86 17.59 13.37
C ARG A 71 -9.65 18.01 12.55
N PRO A 72 -8.45 17.47 12.79
CA PRO A 72 -7.36 17.70 11.87
C PRO A 72 -7.86 17.19 10.53
N THR A 73 -7.66 17.99 9.48
CA THR A 73 -7.76 17.62 8.08
C THR A 73 -6.68 16.58 7.75
N HIS A 74 -6.58 15.52 8.55
CA HIS A 74 -5.78 14.38 8.20
C HIS A 74 -6.68 13.56 7.30
N ASP A 75 -6.39 13.62 6.01
CA ASP A 75 -6.78 12.63 5.02
C ASP A 75 -6.48 11.25 5.62
N PHE A 76 -7.45 10.67 6.32
CA PHE A 76 -7.40 9.27 6.72
C PHE A 76 -7.61 8.46 5.44
N SER A 77 -6.58 8.44 4.61
CA SER A 77 -6.43 7.41 3.62
C SER A 77 -6.49 6.08 4.37
N THR A 78 -7.41 5.24 3.94
CA THR A 78 -7.71 3.89 4.44
C THR A 78 -6.54 2.91 4.27
N ARG A 79 -5.34 3.39 3.90
CA ARG A 79 -4.11 2.62 4.01
C ARG A 79 -3.70 2.58 5.47
N LEU A 80 -3.56 1.36 5.99
CA LEU A 80 -3.01 1.04 7.31
C LEU A 80 -1.65 1.71 7.62
N TYR A 81 -0.99 2.33 6.64
CA TYR A 81 0.25 3.10 6.79
C TYR A 81 0.14 4.42 6.00
N MET A 82 -0.33 5.50 6.64
CA MET A 82 -0.47 6.84 6.04
C MET A 82 0.14 7.96 6.89
N THR A 83 1.18 7.63 7.66
CA THR A 83 2.15 8.60 8.11
C THR A 83 3.50 7.94 7.86
N ASP A 84 4.24 8.41 6.85
CA ASP A 84 5.44 7.69 6.39
C ASP A 84 6.63 8.07 7.28
N GLY A 85 7.21 7.08 7.96
CA GLY A 85 8.48 7.20 8.67
C GLY A 85 9.66 7.17 7.68
N MET A 86 10.81 6.63 8.08
CA MET A 86 11.86 6.34 7.09
C MET A 86 11.34 5.42 5.97
N ILE A 87 11.88 5.59 4.76
CA ILE A 87 11.53 4.77 3.60
C ILE A 87 11.63 3.28 3.97
N PRO A 88 10.56 2.49 3.84
CA PRO A 88 10.59 1.06 4.09
C PRO A 88 11.71 0.39 3.27
N LYS A 89 12.43 -0.57 3.89
CA LYS A 89 13.64 -1.28 3.40
C LYS A 89 15.00 -0.69 3.79
N TYR A 90 15.10 0.36 4.59
CA TYR A 90 16.37 0.71 5.22
C TYR A 90 16.72 -0.34 6.29
N THR A 91 17.81 -1.08 6.03
CA THR A 91 18.33 -2.17 6.88
C THR A 91 19.52 -1.76 7.75
N GLY A 92 19.87 -0.46 7.76
CA GLY A 92 20.99 0.08 8.53
C GLY A 92 20.69 0.27 10.03
N TYR A 93 21.69 0.76 10.76
CA TYR A 93 21.58 1.04 12.19
C TYR A 93 20.65 2.22 12.46
N ILE A 94 19.71 2.04 13.37
CA ILE A 94 18.79 3.07 13.84
C ILE A 94 19.11 3.31 15.32
N PRO A 95 19.56 4.52 15.71
CA PRO A 95 19.85 4.83 17.10
C PRO A 95 18.67 4.53 18.01
N GLN A 96 18.93 4.00 19.20
CA GLN A 96 17.94 3.75 20.26
C GLN A 96 16.81 2.75 19.96
N ARG A 97 16.62 2.34 18.70
CA ARG A 97 15.58 1.38 18.28
C ARG A 97 15.66 0.03 18.99
N ARG A 98 16.86 -0.44 19.34
CA ARG A 98 17.07 -1.72 20.03
C ARG A 98 16.39 -1.81 21.40
N TYR A 99 16.01 -0.68 21.99
CA TYR A 99 15.41 -0.59 23.33
C TYR A 99 13.91 -0.24 23.28
N VAL A 100 13.32 -0.12 22.09
CA VAL A 100 11.90 0.20 21.88
C VAL A 100 11.26 -0.99 21.16
N PHE A 101 10.08 -1.41 21.61
CA PHE A 101 9.38 -2.57 21.07
C PHE A 101 7.88 -2.27 20.93
N GLY A 102 7.18 -3.05 20.10
CA GLY A 102 5.72 -2.98 19.97
C GLY A 102 5.19 -1.89 19.05
N ASN A 103 6.06 -1.10 18.45
CA ASN A 103 5.72 -0.09 17.45
C ASN A 103 6.01 -0.59 16.03
N THR A 104 5.35 0.01 15.04
CA THR A 104 5.73 -0.27 13.64
C THR A 104 7.03 0.45 13.30
N TYR A 105 7.74 -0.05 12.28
CA TYR A 105 8.98 0.59 11.79
C TYR A 105 8.79 2.10 11.49
N GLY A 106 7.63 2.47 10.94
CA GLY A 106 7.33 3.86 10.61
C GLY A 106 7.15 4.74 11.84
N ASP A 107 6.53 4.20 12.89
CA ASP A 107 6.30 4.92 14.15
C ASP A 107 7.60 5.07 14.95
N GLU A 108 8.40 4.00 15.03
CA GLU A 108 9.72 4.02 15.69
C GLU A 108 10.68 4.99 15.01
N THR A 109 10.70 5.03 13.68
CA THR A 109 11.62 5.92 12.97
C THR A 109 11.22 7.37 13.08
N ARG A 110 9.92 7.70 13.19
CA ARG A 110 9.45 9.09 13.33
C ARG A 110 9.81 9.73 14.68
N SER A 111 9.79 8.95 15.75
CA SER A 111 10.07 9.48 17.10
C SER A 111 11.55 9.79 17.34
N LEU A 112 12.44 9.35 16.43
CA LEU A 112 13.87 9.60 16.53
C LEU A 112 14.24 10.97 15.99
N GLU A 113 15.11 11.67 16.72
CA GLU A 113 15.61 13.00 16.35
C GLU A 113 16.20 13.06 14.93
N VAL A 114 16.86 11.98 14.49
CA VAL A 114 17.48 11.88 13.16
C VAL A 114 16.46 11.96 12.02
N CYS A 115 15.22 11.55 12.29
CA CYS A 115 14.13 11.55 11.31
C CYS A 115 13.10 12.65 11.59
N ALA A 116 13.31 13.46 12.64
CA ALA A 116 12.43 14.56 12.97
C ALA A 116 12.53 15.65 11.89
N HIS A 117 11.40 15.96 11.26
CA HIS A 117 11.31 17.04 10.28
C HIS A 117 9.94 17.72 10.36
N ASN A 118 9.87 19.00 9.99
CA ASN A 118 8.62 19.76 9.97
C ASN A 118 7.68 19.37 8.81
N ALA A 119 8.14 18.51 7.90
CA ALA A 119 7.33 18.07 6.76
C ALA A 119 6.26 17.04 7.18
N PRO A 120 5.11 16.98 6.50
CA PRO A 120 4.04 16.04 6.83
C PRO A 120 4.43 14.57 6.65
N ASN A 121 5.45 14.27 5.82
CA ASN A 121 6.03 12.93 5.68
C ASN A 121 7.48 12.99 5.15
N PHE A 122 8.24 11.90 5.35
CA PHE A 122 9.66 11.83 4.98
C PHE A 122 9.90 11.93 3.46
N GLY A 123 8.94 11.47 2.65
CA GLY A 123 8.97 11.63 1.19
C GLY A 123 8.96 13.10 0.76
N THR A 124 8.13 13.94 1.39
CA THR A 124 8.11 15.38 1.12
C THR A 124 9.38 16.08 1.60
N PHE A 125 9.94 15.66 2.74
CA PHE A 125 11.21 16.18 3.25
C PHE A 125 12.41 15.86 2.36
N THR A 126 12.51 14.64 1.85
CA THR A 126 13.60 14.26 0.93
C THR A 126 13.48 15.02 -0.39
N ARG A 127 12.27 15.12 -0.96
CA ARG A 127 12.04 15.92 -2.18
C ARG A 127 12.42 17.39 -2.01
N SER A 128 12.12 18.01 -0.88
CA SER A 128 12.49 19.41 -0.65
C SER A 128 14.01 19.62 -0.54
N LYS A 129 14.77 18.61 -0.08
CA LYS A 129 16.24 18.67 -0.04
C LYS A 129 16.91 18.30 -1.37
N THR A 130 16.31 17.41 -2.16
CA THR A 130 16.92 16.94 -3.41
C THR A 130 16.75 17.92 -4.57
N PHE A 131 15.69 18.74 -4.55
CA PHE A 131 15.40 19.72 -5.61
C PHE A 131 15.67 21.19 -5.20
N ALA A 132 16.39 21.41 -4.09
CA ALA A 132 16.90 22.71 -3.68
C ALA A 132 18.31 22.94 -4.22
#